data_AF-A0A2D0NAI3-F1
#
_entry.id   AF-A0A2D0NAI3-F1
#
_cell.length_a   1.000
_cell.length_b   1.000
_cell.length_c   1.000
_cell.angle_alpha   90.00
_cell.angle_beta   90.00
_cell.angle_gamma   90.00
#
_symmetry.space_group_name_H-M   'P 1'
#
loop_
_entity.id
_entity.type
_entity.pdbx_description
1 polymer ?
#
loop_
_entity_poly.entity_id
_entity_poly.type
_entity_poly.pdbx_seq_one_letter_code
_entity_poly.pdbx_strand_id
1 'polypeptide(L)'
;MKIVRKTGRPPADAWSFRTGVGVDVRFGMPKYHCRYHGICRLDIDESDWMRRSAARCGTGKGWLMIPHAGFCLICFSRDSMTEKTIQTHFDGSFFRLENEIAFSDGLIHRIGYRVKLQAGNYRILEKEQGYSVLFRIISNLNTSTL
;
A
#
# COMPACT_ATOMS: atom_id res chain seq x y z
N MET A 1 -18.97 -21.29 -15.86
CA MET A 1 -18.35 -20.04 -16.36
C MET A 1 -17.15 -19.71 -15.48
N LYS A 2 -15.91 -19.81 -15.98
CA LYS A 2 -14.69 -19.41 -15.25
C LYS A 2 -14.48 -17.91 -15.45
N ILE A 3 -14.69 -17.11 -14.40
CA ILE A 3 -14.35 -15.69 -14.40
C ILE A 3 -12.82 -15.59 -14.30
N VAL A 4 -12.15 -15.49 -15.45
CA VAL A 4 -10.74 -15.12 -15.50
C VAL A 4 -10.66 -13.62 -15.22
N ARG A 5 -10.45 -13.25 -13.95
CA ARG A 5 -10.12 -11.87 -13.58
C ARG A 5 -8.74 -11.57 -14.16
N LYS A 6 -8.70 -10.92 -15.33
CA LYS A 6 -7.47 -10.29 -15.82
C LYS A 6 -7.02 -9.34 -14.71
N THR A 7 -5.89 -9.64 -14.07
CA THR A 7 -5.17 -8.68 -13.23
C THR A 7 -4.65 -7.60 -14.16
N GLY A 8 -5.52 -6.66 -14.52
CA GLY A 8 -5.16 -5.54 -15.37
C GLY A 8 -4.09 -4.75 -14.67
N ARG A 9 -2.85 -4.79 -15.20
CA ARG A 9 -1.96 -3.65 -15.02
C ARG A 9 -2.75 -2.42 -15.50
N PRO A 10 -2.80 -1.32 -14.73
CA PRO A 10 -3.36 -0.08 -15.25
C PRO A 10 -2.60 0.28 -16.56
N PRO A 11 -3.28 0.96 -17.51
CA PRO A 11 -2.67 1.35 -18.77
C PRO A 11 -1.33 2.06 -18.51
N ALA A 12 -0.29 1.63 -19.25
CA ALA A 12 1.11 2.02 -19.09
C ALA A 12 1.35 3.55 -19.20
N ASP A 13 0.33 4.25 -19.65
CA ASP A 13 0.27 5.63 -20.10
C ASP A 13 -0.40 6.56 -19.06
N ALA A 14 -1.01 6.04 -17.99
CA ALA A 14 -1.57 6.87 -16.91
C ALA A 14 -0.55 7.26 -15.83
N TRP A 15 0.61 6.58 -15.77
CA TRP A 15 1.62 6.75 -14.73
C TRP A 15 3.02 6.45 -15.31
N SER A 16 3.71 7.44 -15.90
CA SER A 16 5.04 7.28 -16.54
C SER A 16 6.21 7.12 -15.55
N PHE A 17 6.03 6.34 -14.49
CA PHE A 17 7.04 6.16 -13.45
C PHE A 17 7.86 4.89 -13.73
N ARG A 18 9.11 5.07 -14.18
CA ARG A 18 10.05 3.97 -14.46
C ARG A 18 10.49 3.17 -13.21
N THR A 19 10.16 3.60 -11.99
CA THR A 19 10.77 3.08 -10.74
C THR A 19 9.78 2.72 -9.63
N GLY A 20 8.50 2.49 -9.97
CA GLY A 20 7.51 2.06 -8.97
C GLY A 20 7.44 0.55 -8.78
N VAL A 21 7.11 0.11 -7.56
CA VAL A 21 6.86 -1.30 -7.23
C VAL A 21 5.35 -1.52 -7.08
N GLY A 22 4.80 -2.48 -7.81
CA GLY A 22 3.40 -2.90 -7.60
C GLY A 22 3.25 -3.55 -6.23
N VAL A 23 2.25 -3.12 -5.47
CA VAL A 23 2.04 -3.57 -4.09
C VAL A 23 0.62 -4.06 -3.84
N ASP A 24 0.53 -5.11 -3.05
CA ASP A 24 -0.70 -5.56 -2.42
C ASP A 24 -0.81 -4.95 -1.02
N VAL A 25 -1.98 -4.37 -0.74
CA VAL A 25 -2.27 -3.65 0.50
C VAL A 25 -3.36 -4.41 1.24
N ARG A 26 -3.11 -4.75 2.49
CA ARG A 26 -4.16 -5.15 3.43
C ARG A 26 -4.45 -3.98 4.34
N PHE A 27 -5.69 -3.53 4.35
CA PHE A 27 -6.13 -2.43 5.19
C PHE A 27 -6.50 -2.89 6.61
N GLY A 28 -6.43 -1.95 7.55
CA GLY A 28 -6.77 -2.14 8.96
C GLY A 28 -5.57 -2.17 9.89
N MET A 29 -5.81 -2.53 11.16
CA MET A 29 -4.76 -2.60 12.19
C MET A 29 -4.37 -4.06 12.49
N PRO A 30 -3.06 -4.42 12.50
CA PRO A 30 -2.63 -5.80 12.79
C PRO A 30 -3.11 -6.31 14.14
N LYS A 31 -3.00 -5.47 15.18
CA LYS A 31 -3.39 -5.79 16.57
C LYS A 31 -4.88 -6.08 16.75
N TYR A 32 -5.73 -5.65 15.81
CA TYR A 32 -7.18 -5.78 15.91
C TYR A 32 -7.76 -6.69 14.82
N HIS A 33 -6.99 -7.65 14.32
CA HIS A 33 -7.39 -8.53 13.22
C HIS A 33 -7.83 -7.75 11.98
N CYS A 34 -7.05 -6.72 11.60
CA CYS A 34 -7.30 -5.84 10.46
C CYS A 34 -8.63 -5.05 10.54
N ARG A 35 -9.11 -4.78 11.76
CA ARG A 35 -10.19 -3.80 12.00
C ARG A 35 -9.61 -2.39 12.10
N TYR A 36 -10.48 -1.38 11.97
CA TYR A 36 -10.18 0.07 12.06
C TYR A 36 -9.35 0.64 10.89
N HIS A 37 -8.89 1.88 11.00
CA HIS A 37 -8.20 2.59 9.92
C HIS A 37 -6.71 2.21 9.84
N GLY A 38 -6.12 2.41 8.66
CA GLY A 38 -4.70 2.20 8.40
C GLY A 38 -4.37 1.05 7.46
N ILE A 39 -3.10 0.66 7.48
CA ILE A 39 -2.54 -0.45 6.71
C ILE A 39 -2.09 -1.50 7.69
N CYS A 40 -2.51 -2.74 7.48
CA CYS A 40 -2.07 -3.88 8.27
C CYS A 40 -0.81 -4.49 7.68
N ARG A 41 -0.76 -4.59 6.35
CA ARG A 41 0.36 -5.21 5.64
C ARG A 41 0.50 -4.58 4.26
N LEU A 42 1.75 -4.42 3.86
CA LEU A 42 2.15 -4.02 2.51
C LEU A 42 3.12 -5.09 1.99
N ASP A 43 2.89 -5.56 0.77
CA ASP A 43 3.75 -6.57 0.14
C ASP A 43 3.82 -6.34 -1.38
N ILE A 44 4.70 -7.04 -2.08
CA ILE A 44 4.80 -6.98 -3.54
C ILE A 44 3.61 -7.68 -4.22
N ASP A 45 3.11 -7.14 -5.35
CA ASP A 45 1.99 -7.65 -6.19
C ASP A 45 2.29 -9.00 -6.91
N GLU A 46 3.19 -9.80 -6.35
CA GLU A 46 3.59 -11.13 -6.83
C GLU A 46 3.38 -12.20 -5.76
N SER A 47 2.81 -11.82 -4.62
CA SER A 47 2.85 -12.64 -3.42
C SER A 47 1.51 -13.33 -3.18
N ASP A 48 1.55 -14.67 -3.08
CA ASP A 48 0.36 -15.53 -2.94
C ASP A 48 -0.46 -15.31 -1.65
N TRP A 49 -0.04 -14.39 -0.76
CA TRP A 49 -0.71 -14.20 0.53
C TRP A 49 -2.11 -13.60 0.41
N MET A 50 -2.40 -12.85 -0.66
CA MET A 50 -3.76 -12.35 -0.87
C MET A 50 -4.78 -13.50 -0.99
N ARG A 51 -4.38 -14.65 -1.55
CA ARG A 51 -5.23 -15.84 -1.62
C ARG A 51 -5.54 -16.44 -0.25
N ARG A 52 -4.67 -16.22 0.73
CA ARG A 52 -4.83 -16.69 2.13
C ARG A 52 -5.39 -15.61 3.04
N SER A 53 -5.83 -14.47 2.50
CA SER A 53 -6.34 -13.38 3.30
C SER A 53 -7.62 -13.81 4.01
N ALA A 54 -7.68 -13.58 5.33
CA ALA A 54 -8.90 -13.79 6.08
C ALA A 54 -10.01 -12.94 5.44
N ALA A 55 -11.18 -13.55 5.20
CA ALA A 55 -12.30 -12.97 4.47
C ALA A 55 -12.82 -11.61 4.99
N ARG A 56 -12.33 -11.15 6.15
CA ARG A 56 -12.76 -9.93 6.83
C ARG A 56 -11.88 -8.71 6.57
N CYS A 57 -10.69 -8.88 5.99
CA CYS A 57 -9.77 -7.76 5.79
C CYS A 57 -10.07 -7.04 4.48
N GLY A 58 -10.14 -5.70 4.50
CA GLY A 58 -10.10 -4.91 3.28
C GLY A 58 -8.78 -5.13 2.56
N THR A 59 -8.83 -5.31 1.25
CA THR A 59 -7.63 -5.44 0.41
C THR A 59 -7.71 -4.50 -0.77
N GLY A 60 -6.55 -4.10 -1.28
CA GLY A 60 -6.42 -3.33 -2.49
C GLY A 60 -5.04 -3.52 -3.10
N LYS A 61 -4.88 -3.04 -4.32
CA LYS A 61 -3.62 -2.94 -5.03
C LYS A 61 -3.19 -1.49 -5.10
N GLY A 62 -1.90 -1.28 -5.24
CA GLY A 62 -1.36 0.04 -5.50
C GLY A 62 0.01 0.01 -6.13
N TRP A 63 0.55 1.20 -6.30
CA TRP A 63 1.91 1.43 -6.76
C TRP A 63 2.67 2.21 -5.70
N LEU A 64 3.81 1.68 -5.28
CA LEU A 64 4.70 2.30 -4.32
C LEU A 64 5.87 2.97 -5.04
N MET A 65 6.16 4.21 -4.66
CA MET A 65 7.26 5.00 -5.20
C MET A 65 7.97 5.75 -4.08
N ILE A 66 9.28 5.95 -4.22
CA ILE A 66 10.07 6.73 -3.26
C ILE A 66 10.61 7.94 -4.03
N PRO A 67 9.89 9.07 -4.05
CA PRO A 67 10.25 10.22 -4.87
C PRO A 67 11.52 10.93 -4.36
N HIS A 68 11.76 10.91 -3.05
CA HIS A 68 12.96 11.44 -2.41
C HIS A 68 13.14 10.82 -1.01
N ALA A 69 14.31 11.06 -0.41
CA ALA A 69 14.62 10.57 0.93
C ALA A 69 13.56 11.02 1.95
N GLY A 70 13.16 10.09 2.83
CA GLY A 70 12.21 10.35 3.92
C GLY A 70 10.73 10.21 3.55
N PHE A 71 10.37 9.99 2.28
CA PHE A 71 8.98 9.87 1.87
C PHE A 71 8.70 8.70 0.92
N CYS A 72 7.48 8.18 0.98
CA CYS A 72 6.97 7.12 0.13
C CYS A 72 5.57 7.49 -0.36
N LEU A 73 5.40 7.56 -1.68
CA LEU A 73 4.10 7.77 -2.32
C LEU A 73 3.48 6.41 -2.63
N ILE A 74 2.24 6.19 -2.16
CA ILE A 74 1.45 5.03 -2.54
C ILE A 74 0.21 5.50 -3.31
N CYS A 75 0.03 4.95 -4.51
CA CYS A 75 -1.13 5.19 -5.37
C CYS A 75 -2.02 3.95 -5.35
N PHE A 76 -3.15 4.02 -4.64
CA PHE A 76 -4.10 2.93 -4.50
C PHE A 76 -5.07 2.91 -5.68
N SER A 77 -5.27 1.74 -6.30
CA SER A 77 -6.21 1.55 -7.40
C SER A 77 -7.64 1.41 -6.88
N ARG A 78 -8.56 2.27 -7.33
CA ARG A 78 -9.97 2.22 -6.91
C ARG A 78 -10.62 0.87 -7.24
N ASP A 79 -10.41 0.38 -8.46
CA ASP A 79 -11.00 -0.85 -8.98
C ASP A 79 -10.55 -2.13 -8.26
N SER A 80 -9.44 -2.04 -7.52
CA SER A 80 -8.91 -3.15 -6.73
C SER A 80 -9.51 -3.26 -5.33
N MET A 81 -10.34 -2.30 -4.91
CA MET A 81 -10.91 -2.20 -3.57
C MET A 81 -12.43 -2.39 -3.59
N THR A 82 -12.97 -2.92 -2.50
CA THR A 82 -14.42 -2.93 -2.29
C THR A 82 -14.91 -1.54 -1.88
N GLU A 83 -16.18 -1.22 -2.17
CA GLU A 83 -16.80 0.03 -1.73
C GLU A 83 -16.68 0.24 -0.22
N LYS A 84 -16.89 -0.82 0.57
CA LYS A 84 -16.69 -0.78 2.02
C LYS A 84 -15.26 -0.38 2.41
N THR A 85 -14.25 -0.87 1.68
CA THR A 85 -12.84 -0.51 1.92
C THR A 85 -12.62 0.97 1.61
N ILE A 86 -13.17 1.45 0.50
CA ILE A 86 -13.12 2.86 0.11
C ILE A 86 -13.77 3.73 1.20
N GLN A 87 -15.02 3.44 1.58
CA GLN A 87 -15.73 4.17 2.62
C GLN A 87 -15.01 4.14 3.97
N THR A 88 -14.37 3.03 4.32
CA THR A 88 -13.67 2.93 5.61
C THR A 88 -12.35 3.70 5.61
N HIS A 89 -11.59 3.69 4.52
CA HIS A 89 -10.20 4.17 4.53
C HIS A 89 -9.95 5.47 3.76
N PHE A 90 -10.89 5.83 2.90
CA PHE A 90 -10.76 6.95 1.96
C PHE A 90 -11.98 7.89 1.96
N ASP A 91 -12.97 7.66 2.84
CA ASP A 91 -14.05 8.62 3.07
C ASP A 91 -13.51 9.80 3.90
N GLY A 92 -13.26 10.93 3.22
CA GLY A 92 -12.70 12.15 3.79
C GLY A 92 -11.35 12.56 3.18
N SER A 93 -10.73 13.58 3.77
CA SER A 93 -9.50 14.19 3.21
C SER A 93 -8.20 13.59 3.74
N PHE A 94 -8.26 12.66 4.71
CA PHE A 94 -7.08 12.12 5.39
C PHE A 94 -7.11 10.60 5.49
N PHE A 95 -5.99 9.97 5.15
CA PHE A 95 -5.70 8.58 5.39
C PHE A 95 -5.00 8.45 6.75
N ARG A 96 -5.65 7.77 7.69
CA ARG A 96 -5.12 7.56 9.03
C ARG A 96 -4.33 6.27 9.12
N LEU A 97 -3.07 6.35 9.49
CA LEU A 97 -2.19 5.22 9.76
C LEU A 97 -1.85 5.17 11.25
N GLU A 98 -2.48 4.25 11.97
CA GLU A 98 -2.42 4.20 13.44
C GLU A 98 -1.11 3.64 14.01
N ASN A 99 -0.45 2.75 13.27
CA ASN A 99 0.80 2.12 13.69
C ASN A 99 1.85 2.26 12.61
N GLU A 100 3.12 2.27 13.01
CA GLU A 100 4.21 2.12 12.05
C GLU A 100 4.09 0.78 11.32
N ILE A 101 4.42 0.78 10.03
CA ILE A 101 4.36 -0.43 9.21
C ILE A 101 5.74 -0.67 8.58
N ALA A 102 6.40 -1.74 9.01
CA ALA A 102 7.61 -2.22 8.35
C ALA A 102 7.26 -2.81 6.97
N PHE A 103 8.14 -2.57 6.00
CA PHE A 103 8.03 -3.22 4.70
C PHE A 103 8.32 -4.71 4.82
N SER A 104 7.65 -5.53 4.00
CA SER A 104 7.96 -6.96 3.89
C SER A 104 9.38 -7.18 3.35
N ASP A 105 9.97 -8.35 3.59
CA ASP A 105 11.29 -8.69 3.04
C ASP A 105 11.31 -8.61 1.51
N GLY A 106 10.22 -9.00 0.85
CA GLY A 106 10.07 -8.88 -0.60
C GLY A 106 10.12 -7.42 -1.07
N LEU A 107 9.46 -6.52 -0.34
CA LEU A 107 9.56 -5.08 -0.61
C LEU A 107 10.96 -4.56 -0.35
N ILE A 108 11.55 -4.88 0.81
CA ILE A 108 12.91 -4.48 1.19
C ILE A 108 13.91 -4.91 0.11
N HIS A 109 13.81 -6.15 -0.39
CA HIS A 109 14.65 -6.65 -1.46
C HIS A 109 14.47 -5.85 -2.76
N ARG A 110 13.24 -5.43 -3.10
CA ARG A 110 12.97 -4.62 -4.29
C ARG A 110 13.43 -3.16 -4.15
N ILE A 111 13.31 -2.57 -2.97
CA ILE A 111 13.69 -1.15 -2.74
C ILE A 111 15.15 -0.97 -2.31
N GLY A 112 15.80 -2.02 -1.79
CA GLY A 112 17.21 -2.06 -1.41
C GLY A 112 17.54 -1.65 0.03
N TYR A 113 16.55 -1.30 0.87
CA TYR A 113 16.80 -0.87 2.24
C TYR A 113 15.60 -1.06 3.16
N ARG A 114 15.87 -1.10 4.48
CA ARG A 114 14.85 -1.30 5.51
C ARG A 114 14.21 0.02 5.90
N VAL A 115 12.89 0.09 5.75
CA VAL A 115 12.09 1.25 6.15
C VAL A 115 10.79 0.84 6.82
N LYS A 116 10.24 1.79 7.58
CA LYS A 116 8.87 1.74 8.07
C LYS A 116 8.09 2.95 7.60
N LEU A 117 6.81 2.80 7.29
CA LEU A 117 5.89 3.93 7.24
C LEU A 117 5.68 4.45 8.66
N GLN A 118 5.79 5.76 8.85
CA GLN A 118 5.52 6.41 10.13
C GLN A 118 4.00 6.46 10.39
N ALA A 119 3.57 6.27 11.64
CA ALA A 119 2.17 6.50 12.01
C ALA A 119 1.79 7.99 11.85
N GLY A 120 0.55 8.28 11.47
CA GLY A 120 0.07 9.66 11.30
C GLY A 120 -1.19 9.79 10.45
N ASN A 121 -1.60 11.05 10.24
CA ASN A 121 -2.68 11.41 9.32
C ASN A 121 -2.08 12.02 8.05
N TYR A 122 -2.42 11.44 6.91
CA TYR A 122 -1.83 11.79 5.62
C TYR A 122 -2.90 12.30 4.67
N ARG A 123 -2.64 13.40 3.95
CA ARG A 123 -3.63 13.94 3.02
C ARG A 123 -3.88 12.94 1.88
N ILE A 124 -5.15 12.71 1.60
CA ILE A 124 -5.60 11.94 0.43
C ILE A 124 -5.71 12.90 -0.75
N LEU A 125 -5.11 12.52 -1.87
CA LEU A 125 -5.37 13.12 -3.17
C LEU A 125 -6.20 12.14 -3.97
N GLU A 126 -7.49 12.43 -4.11
CA GLU A 126 -8.40 11.67 -4.95
C GLU A 126 -8.12 11.97 -6.42
N LYS A 127 -8.09 10.93 -7.23
CA LYS A 127 -7.95 10.97 -8.68
C LYS A 127 -9.01 10.09 -9.31
N GLU A 128 -9.23 10.25 -10.61
CA GLU A 128 -10.20 9.45 -11.36
C GLU A 128 -9.99 7.94 -11.17
N GLN A 129 -8.74 7.48 -11.23
CA GLN A 129 -8.40 6.05 -11.15
C GLN A 129 -8.16 5.52 -9.73
N GLY A 130 -8.20 6.37 -8.69
CA GLY A 130 -7.76 5.94 -7.36
C GLY A 130 -7.41 7.06 -6.39
N TYR A 131 -6.53 6.73 -5.46
CA TYR A 131 -6.13 7.62 -4.37
C TYR A 131 -4.62 7.66 -4.28
N SER A 132 -4.06 8.82 -3.97
CA SER A 132 -2.63 8.98 -3.73
C SER A 132 -2.39 9.50 -2.31
N VAL A 133 -1.48 8.86 -1.59
CA VAL A 133 -1.11 9.24 -0.22
C VAL A 133 0.41 9.25 -0.10
N LEU A 134 0.96 10.38 0.36
CA LEU A 134 2.39 10.56 0.59
C LEU A 134 2.72 10.30 2.07
N PHE A 135 3.29 9.14 2.35
CA PHE A 135 3.70 8.72 3.69
C PHE A 135 5.11 9.22 4.02
N ARG A 136 5.35 9.48 5.31
CA ARG A 136 6.72 9.62 5.84
C ARG A 136 7.30 8.23 6.08
N ILE A 137 8.57 8.05 5.77
CA ILE A 137 9.32 6.83 6.07
C ILE A 137 10.39 7.09 7.11
N ILE A 138 10.58 6.11 7.98
CA ILE A 138 11.66 6.05 8.97
C ILE A 138 12.63 4.97 8.49
N SER A 139 13.83 5.39 8.12
CA SER A 139 14.93 4.49 7.76
C SER A 139 15.75 4.15 8.99
N ASN A 140 15.93 2.87 9.26
CA ASN A 140 16.93 2.43 10.22
C ASN A 140 18.27 2.37 9.49
N LEU A 141 19.02 3.49 9.46
CA LEU A 141 20.34 3.56 8.83
C LEU A 141 21.43 2.77 9.59
N ASN A 142 21.09 2.11 10.70
CA ASN A 142 21.99 1.27 11.48
C ASN A 142 22.15 -0.14 10.87
N THR A 143 22.43 -0.23 9.58
CA THR A 143 23.07 -1.43 9.02
C THR A 143 24.54 -1.12 8.89
N SER A 144 25.28 -1.39 9.97
CA SER A 144 26.70 -1.67 9.91
C SER A 144 26.91 -2.74 8.83
N THR A 145 27.72 -2.38 7.84
CA THR A 145 28.55 -3.25 6.98
C THR A 145 28.28 -4.76 7.12
N LEU A 146 27.64 -5.34 6.10
CA LEU A 146 27.88 -6.75 5.73
C LEU A 146 29.16 -6.82 4.90
#